data_AF-A0A846ZZ31-F1
#
_entry.id   AF-A0A846ZZ31-F1
#
_cell.length_a   1.000
_cell.length_b   1.000
_cell.length_c   1.000
_cell.angle_alpha   90.00
_cell.angle_beta   90.00
_cell.angle_gamma   90.00
#
_symmetry.space_group_name_H-M   'P 1'
#
loop_
_entity.id
_entity.type
_entity.pdbx_description
1 polymer ?
#
loop_
_entity_poly.entity_id
_entity_poly.type
_entity_poly.pdbx_seq_one_letter_code
_entity_poly.pdbx_strand_id
1 'polypeptide(L)' 'MEVCGVPETTPILLTLPRDGAKKIGSLGMPVSGAEVKLVDPGSGEDYVL' A
#
# COMPACT_ATOMS: atom_id res chain seq x y z
N MET A 1 1.73 -10.36 -11.56
CA MET A 1 1.13 -9.42 -10.60
C MET A 1 2.11 -9.30 -9.45
N GLU A 2 2.45 -8.07 -9.07
CA GLU A 2 3.36 -7.80 -7.95
C GLU A 2 2.53 -7.29 -6.78
N VAL A 3 2.82 -7.80 -5.59
CA VAL A 3 2.02 -7.59 -4.39
C VAL A 3 2.90 -7.33 -3.18
N CYS A 4 2.39 -6.56 -2.22
CA CYS A 4 3.02 -6.32 -0.93
C CYS A 4 1.99 -6.62 0.18
N GLY A 5 2.46 -7.23 1.27
CA GLY A 5 1.63 -7.58 2.42
C GLY A 5 2.50 -7.78 3.66
N VAL A 6 1.84 -7.94 4.80
CA VAL A 6 2.49 -8.29 6.07
C VAL A 6 1.78 -9.52 6.65
N PRO A 7 2.52 -10.44 7.29
CA PRO A 7 1.92 -11.67 7.79
C PRO A 7 0.85 -11.43 8.87
N GLU A 8 0.94 -10.33 9.61
CA GLU A 8 0.03 -10.02 10.74
C GLU A 8 -1.34 -9.45 10.32
N THR A 9 -1.55 -9.09 9.05
CA THR A 9 -2.84 -8.58 8.59
C THR A 9 -3.44 -9.49 7.53
N THR A 10 -3.07 -9.27 6.27
CA THR A 10 -3.43 -10.08 5.13
C THR A 10 -2.17 -10.27 4.28
N PRO A 11 -1.99 -11.44 3.66
CA PRO A 11 -0.80 -11.72 2.85
C PRO A 11 -0.67 -10.78 1.63
N ILE A 12 -1.76 -10.10 1.24
CA ILE A 12 -1.80 -9.13 0.15
C ILE A 12 -2.57 -7.90 0.62
N LEU A 13 -1.87 -6.78 0.80
CA LEU A 13 -2.43 -5.47 1.15
C LEU A 13 -2.46 -4.51 -0.04
N LEU A 14 -1.38 -4.50 -0.84
CA LEU A 14 -1.18 -3.58 -1.96
C LEU A 14 -0.87 -4.36 -3.23
N THR A 15 -1.35 -3.88 -4.36
CA THR A 15 -1.15 -4.56 -5.66
C THR A 15 -0.84 -3.58 -6.78
N LEU A 16 0.12 -3.95 -7.63
CA LEU A 16 0.35 -3.29 -8.91
C LEU A 16 -0.52 -3.91 -10.02
N PRO A 17 -0.88 -3.13 -11.05
CA PRO A 17 -1.62 -3.66 -12.19
C PRO A 17 -0.85 -4.82 -12.83
N ARG A 18 -1.61 -5.84 -13.28
CA ARG A 18 -1.03 -7.02 -13.92
C ARG A 18 -0.29 -6.67 -15.20
N ASP A 19 -0.92 -5.84 -16.02
CA ASP A 19 -0.49 -5.47 -17.37
C ASP A 19 -0.28 -3.94 -17.46
N GLY A 20 0.55 -3.50 -18.41
CA GLY A 20 0.87 -2.08 -18.63
C GLY A 20 2.07 -1.56 -17.84
N ALA A 21 2.26 -0.23 -17.89
CA ALA A 21 3.40 0.43 -17.25
C ALA A 21 3.25 0.48 -15.73
N LYS A 22 4.33 0.20 -15.01
CA LYS A 22 4.40 0.22 -13.55
C LYS A 22 5.32 1.36 -13.10
N LYS A 23 4.91 2.10 -12.09
CA LYS A 23 5.72 3.17 -11.51
C LYS A 23 6.81 2.56 -10.62
N ILE A 24 8.07 2.75 -11.01
CA ILE A 24 9.22 2.32 -10.20
C ILE A 24 9.13 2.99 -8.82
N GLY A 25 9.30 2.19 -7.76
CA GLY A 25 9.15 2.65 -6.37
C GLY A 25 7.71 2.73 -5.85
N SER A 26 6.70 2.34 -6.65
CA SER A 26 5.33 2.21 -6.18
C SER A 26 5.05 0.80 -5.66
N LEU A 27 4.29 0.68 -4.58
CA LEU A 27 3.72 -0.58 -4.09
C LEU A 27 2.33 -0.88 -4.67
N GLY A 28 1.77 0.06 -5.45
CA GLY A 28 0.44 -0.04 -6.03
C GLY A 28 -0.65 0.45 -5.10
N MET A 29 -1.88 0.00 -5.33
CA MET A 29 -3.08 0.46 -4.62
C MET A 29 -3.55 -0.57 -3.59
N PRO A 30 -4.20 -0.14 -2.50
CA PRO A 30 -4.85 -1.03 -1.56
C PRO A 30 -5.86 -1.97 -2.23
N VAL A 31 -5.89 -3.23 -1.78
CA VAL A 31 -6.95 -4.16 -2.17
C VAL A 31 -8.31 -3.69 -1.66
N SER A 32 -9.39 -4.16 -2.30
CA SER A 32 -10.74 -3.79 -1.87
C SER A 32 -10.98 -4.11 -0.40
N GLY A 33 -11.44 -3.11 0.35
CA GLY A 33 -11.68 -3.21 1.79
C GLY A 33 -10.46 -2.89 2.67
N ALA A 34 -9.30 -2.57 2.08
CA ALA A 34 -8.13 -2.09 2.81
C ALA A 34 -7.94 -0.58 2.62
N GLU A 35 -7.52 0.08 3.70
CA GLU A 35 -7.09 1.49 3.69
C GLU A 35 -5.63 1.56 4.18
N VAL A 36 -4.82 2.39 3.50
CA VAL A 36 -3.43 2.63 3.88
C VAL A 36 -3.21 4.13 3.99
N LYS A 37 -2.70 4.57 5.15
CA LYS A 37 -2.39 5.96 5.47
C LYS A 37 -0.94 6.07 5.92
N LEU A 38 -0.31 7.18 5.56
CA LEU A 38 0.94 7.58 6.17
C LEU A 38 0.61 8.42 7.39
N VAL A 39 1.23 8.12 8.52
CA VAL A 39 1.02 8.81 9.79
C VAL A 39 2.36 9.23 10.37
N ASP A 40 2.42 10.40 10.98
CA ASP A 40 3.61 10.80 11.75
C ASP A 40 3.73 9.93 13.00
N PRO A 41 4.89 9.30 13.25
CA PRO A 41 5.05 8.37 14.38
C PRO A 41 5.05 9.07 15.75
N GLY A 42 5.26 10.39 15.82
CA GLY A 42 5.29 11.17 17.05
C GLY A 42 3.91 11.69 17.45
N SER A 43 3.17 12.28 16.50
CA SER A 43 1.83 12.84 16.75
C SER A 43 0.69 11.84 16.49
N GLY A 44 0.91 10.84 15.65
CA GLY A 44 -0.13 9.92 15.19
C GLY A 44 -1.11 10.55 14.19
N GLU A 45 -0.86 11.79 13.75
CA GLU A 45 -1.70 12.46 12.76
C GLU A 45 -1.36 12.03 11.34
N ASP A 46 -2.34 12.14 10.45
CA ASP A 46 -2.19 11.84 9.03
C ASP A 46 -1.09 12.73 8.42
N TYR A 47 -0.11 12.09 7.77
CA TYR A 47 0.94 12.78 7.04
C TYR A 47 0.41 13.16 5.66
N VAL A 48 0.22 14.47 5.44
CA VAL A 48 -0.19 15.03 4.14
C VAL A 48 1.08 15.45 3.39
N LEU A 49 1.36 14.77 2.27
CA LEU A 49 2.47 15.08 1.36
C LEU A 49 2.23 16.37 0.56
#